data_AF-A0A9B7CZN9-F1
#
_entry.id   AF-A0A9B7CZN9-F1
#
_cell.length_a   1.000
_cell.length_b   1.000
_cell.length_c   1.000
_cell.angle_alpha   90.00
_cell.angle_beta   90.00
_cell.angle_gamma   90.00
#
_symmetry.space_group_name_H-M   'P 1'
#
loop_
_entity.id
_entity.type
_entity.pdbx_description
1 polymer ?
#
loop_
_entity_poly.entity_id
_entity_poly.type
_entity_poly.pdbx_seq_one_letter_code
_entity_poly.pdbx_strand_id
1 'polypeptide(L)'
;MFELEAQMNRLIYNVTNNTNNEEMPSQLTVTSWNDMPFSGIVEENGKWVGKGYAFYIFDLLSTKLNFTYTIIPPKEHILGDKSSGILGLLYEKKVDVAVAFLPVLPEIGQYCTFSAPLDETKLTAVMKRPQESATGSGLLAPFERTVWLLVLVSLIFVGPIIYLFASMRAKLWHDPSSENFSLPSCFWFVYSSLLKQGTNIVATTVVDSTRMLFATWWIFILILTSFYTANLTAFLTKPQFTLSISSLQDIVHKGYSWITYKGRTIDFLLSQNQENDLSLLNVSKLQGKGVFKYYEHSRAILESVTTKRLFLAETHYLQTLIFKDYMNKTRHHLQHNSRCTYVIMPGSILITSRAFGFPHGSTFEKRINRLLLRLIETGIIHRTKKEDLPLAEICPVDLRSSERQLRNTDLLLTYKVVVGGYTIAAIIFLFEFIYAFILYRVQNGKRKACCYLPYCGRNEKPQNPLNTNLPAQNYMMMLKRSPPAIYQHPDNVLIQKKQQFINGRSYYVVTNPYGDRKLIPIRTPSAFLFQYAA
;
A
#
# COMPACT_ATOMS: atom_id res chain seq x y z
N MET A 1 30.73 26.01 -16.90
CA MET A 1 31.38 26.85 -15.88
C MET A 1 31.76 28.20 -16.49
N PHE A 2 32.57 28.22 -17.56
CA PHE A 2 32.96 29.43 -18.30
C PHE A 2 31.81 30.26 -18.94
N GLU A 3 30.78 29.63 -19.49
CA GLU A 3 29.65 30.36 -20.10
C GLU A 3 28.74 31.07 -19.08
N LEU A 4 28.65 30.51 -17.87
CA LEU A 4 27.92 31.10 -16.75
C LEU A 4 28.68 32.29 -16.15
N GLU A 5 30.01 32.21 -16.07
CA GLU A 5 30.88 33.33 -15.70
C GLU A 5 30.76 34.51 -16.67
N ALA A 6 30.63 34.23 -17.98
CA ALA A 6 30.47 35.26 -19.00
C ALA A 6 29.08 35.95 -18.95
N GLN A 7 28.00 35.20 -18.70
CA GLN A 7 26.67 35.78 -18.49
C GLN A 7 26.58 36.54 -17.16
N MET A 8 27.24 36.04 -16.12
CA MET A 8 27.42 36.71 -14.83
C MET A 8 28.12 38.07 -15.04
N ASN A 9 29.23 38.11 -15.78
CA ASN A 9 29.98 39.34 -16.05
C ASN A 9 29.20 40.39 -16.86
N ARG A 10 28.30 39.98 -17.76
CA ARG A 10 27.44 40.92 -18.51
C ARG A 10 26.33 41.54 -17.66
N LEU A 11 25.75 40.77 -16.73
CA LEU A 11 24.78 41.31 -15.76
C LEU A 11 25.45 42.19 -14.69
N ILE A 12 26.75 41.96 -14.44
CA ILE A 12 27.57 42.71 -13.49
C ILE A 12 27.83 44.17 -13.94
N TYR A 13 27.97 44.44 -15.24
CA TYR A 13 28.35 45.76 -15.76
C TYR A 13 27.20 46.77 -15.76
N ASN A 14 25.96 46.33 -15.94
CA ASN A 14 24.80 47.24 -16.05
C ASN A 14 24.25 47.77 -14.70
N VAL A 15 24.88 47.44 -13.57
CA VAL A 15 24.33 47.67 -12.22
C VAL A 15 25.06 48.79 -11.46
N THR A 16 26.23 49.24 -11.90
CA THR A 16 27.05 50.20 -11.14
C THR A 16 26.61 51.66 -11.24
N ASN A 17 25.70 52.02 -12.16
CA ASN A 17 25.37 53.43 -12.42
C ASN A 17 24.19 54.01 -11.64
N ASN A 18 23.58 53.29 -10.69
CA ASN A 18 22.38 53.82 -10.02
C ASN A 18 22.25 53.38 -8.55
N THR A 19 23.09 53.93 -7.67
CA THR A 19 22.82 53.93 -6.21
C THR A 19 23.39 55.17 -5.55
N ASN A 20 22.51 55.95 -4.93
CA ASN A 20 22.84 56.96 -3.92
C ASN A 20 23.68 56.34 -2.79
N ASN A 21 24.61 57.14 -2.27
CA ASN A 21 25.66 56.76 -1.33
C ASN A 21 25.13 56.33 0.05
N GLU A 22 24.96 55.02 0.26
CA GLU A 22 25.12 54.38 1.57
C GLU A 22 26.36 53.47 1.48
N GLU A 23 27.42 53.82 2.22
CA GLU A 23 28.71 53.14 2.19
C GLU A 23 28.62 51.74 2.83
N MET A 24 29.12 50.72 2.12
CA MET A 24 29.28 49.38 2.69
C MET A 24 30.53 49.38 3.60
N PRO A 25 30.45 48.82 4.82
CA PRO A 25 31.63 48.65 5.64
C PRO A 25 32.62 47.67 4.97
N SER A 26 33.91 47.97 5.08
CA SER A 26 35.00 47.14 4.52
C SER A 26 35.20 45.81 5.27
N GLN A 27 34.77 45.75 6.53
CA GLN A 27 34.85 44.57 7.38
C GLN A 27 33.53 44.35 8.14
N LEU A 28 33.02 43.12 8.11
CA LEU A 28 31.81 42.69 8.81
C LEU A 28 32.12 41.62 9.87
N THR A 29 31.35 41.61 10.94
CA THR A 29 31.35 40.54 11.95
C THR A 29 30.16 39.63 11.74
N VAL A 30 30.41 38.32 11.66
CA VAL A 30 29.41 37.33 11.24
C VAL A 30 29.33 36.22 12.27
N THR A 31 28.12 35.67 12.48
CA THR A 31 27.94 34.45 13.26
C THR A 31 27.10 33.41 12.53
N SER A 32 27.13 32.19 13.02
CA SER A 32 26.36 31.05 12.53
C SER A 32 26.33 29.93 13.58
N TRP A 33 25.55 28.89 13.36
CA TRP A 33 25.51 27.69 14.19
C TRP A 33 25.99 26.47 13.41
N ASN A 34 26.21 25.36 14.11
CA ASN A 34 26.51 24.09 13.46
C ASN A 34 25.23 23.36 13.03
N ASP A 35 24.78 23.59 11.81
CA ASP A 35 23.60 23.02 11.15
C ASP A 35 23.92 22.51 9.74
N MET A 36 24.93 21.64 9.66
CA MET A 36 25.33 21.08 8.37
C MET A 36 24.21 20.22 7.75
N PRO A 37 23.93 20.35 6.44
CA PRO A 37 24.76 21.03 5.42
C PRO A 37 24.45 22.51 5.18
N PHE A 38 23.47 23.11 5.87
CA PHE A 38 23.03 24.48 5.58
C PHE A 38 24.04 25.53 6.00
N SER A 39 24.58 25.43 7.21
CA SER A 39 25.55 26.37 7.75
C SER A 39 26.32 25.72 8.88
N GLY A 40 27.62 25.94 8.96
CA GLY A 40 28.48 25.44 10.01
C GLY A 40 29.70 26.32 10.16
N ILE A 41 30.26 26.37 11.36
CA ILE A 41 31.55 27.02 11.61
C ILE A 41 32.50 25.93 12.07
N VAL A 42 33.68 25.87 11.44
CA VAL A 42 34.74 24.94 11.78
C VAL A 42 36.00 25.73 12.07
N GLU A 43 36.75 25.32 13.09
CA GLU A 43 38.06 25.90 13.39
C GLU A 43 39.14 25.21 12.55
N GLU A 44 39.81 25.95 11.69
CA GLU A 44 40.93 25.46 10.88
C GLU A 44 42.15 26.34 11.13
N ASN A 45 43.26 25.74 11.59
CA ASN A 45 44.53 26.44 11.87
C ASN A 45 44.38 27.66 12.81
N GLY A 46 43.51 27.57 13.82
CA GLY A 46 43.24 28.65 14.78
C GLY A 46 42.41 29.81 14.24
N LYS A 47 41.84 29.69 13.02
CA LYS A 47 40.89 30.64 12.45
C LYS A 47 39.55 29.95 12.20
N TRP A 48 38.46 30.63 12.55
CA TRP A 48 37.12 30.18 12.25
C TRP A 48 36.81 30.32 10.75
N VAL A 49 36.39 29.23 10.12
CA VAL A 49 36.00 29.15 8.72
C VAL A 49 34.55 28.69 8.63
N GLY A 50 33.76 29.41 7.84
CA GLY A 50 32.37 29.08 7.57
C GLY A 50 32.25 28.00 6.50
N LYS A 51 31.37 27.02 6.71
CA LYS A 51 31.07 25.93 5.78
C LYS A 51 29.56 25.78 5.57
N GLY A 52 29.19 25.18 4.44
CA GLY A 52 27.79 24.94 4.08
C GLY A 52 27.21 26.00 3.15
N TYR A 53 25.94 25.78 2.75
CA TYR A 53 25.28 26.58 1.72
C TYR A 53 25.19 28.07 2.05
N ALA A 54 25.00 28.43 3.33
CA ALA A 54 24.88 29.82 3.76
C ALA A 54 26.18 30.61 3.52
N PHE A 55 27.33 30.01 3.87
CA PHE A 55 28.64 30.65 3.68
C PHE A 55 29.04 30.71 2.22
N TYR A 56 28.70 29.68 1.41
CA TYR A 56 28.88 29.76 -0.05
C TYR A 56 28.14 30.96 -0.65
N ILE A 57 26.88 31.19 -0.27
CA ILE A 57 26.10 32.36 -0.71
C ILE A 57 26.73 33.66 -0.20
N PHE A 58 27.19 33.68 1.05
CA PHE A 58 27.78 34.87 1.66
C PHE A 58 29.15 35.23 1.07
N ASP A 59 29.94 34.25 0.64
CA ASP A 59 31.21 34.46 -0.07
C ASP A 59 31.01 35.05 -1.47
N LEU A 60 29.90 34.70 -2.14
CA LEU A 60 29.51 35.35 -3.40
C LEU A 60 29.14 36.82 -3.15
N LEU A 61 28.47 37.12 -2.03
CA LEU A 61 28.14 38.49 -1.64
C LEU A 61 29.39 39.30 -1.28
N SER A 62 30.32 38.71 -0.54
CA SER A 62 31.58 39.38 -0.13
C SER A 62 32.42 39.75 -1.34
N THR A 63 32.55 38.85 -2.31
CA THR A 63 33.25 39.09 -3.57
C THR A 63 32.55 40.16 -4.40
N LYS A 64 31.20 40.18 -4.41
CA LYS A 64 30.45 41.12 -5.25
C LYS A 64 30.39 42.54 -4.68
N LEU A 65 30.41 42.66 -3.36
CA LEU A 65 30.33 43.93 -2.64
C LEU A 65 31.71 44.40 -2.12
N ASN A 66 32.78 43.63 -2.36
CA ASN A 66 34.16 43.92 -1.94
C ASN A 66 34.30 44.19 -0.43
N PHE A 67 33.70 43.34 0.41
CA PHE A 67 33.90 43.40 1.86
C PHE A 67 34.59 42.14 2.38
N THR A 68 35.26 42.27 3.51
CA THR A 68 35.83 41.14 4.26
C THR A 68 34.96 40.83 5.48
N TYR A 69 35.03 39.62 6.02
CA TYR A 69 34.29 39.28 7.23
C TYR A 69 35.11 38.43 8.20
N THR A 70 34.74 38.52 9.47
CA THR A 70 35.32 37.75 10.57
C THR A 70 34.21 37.01 11.30
N ILE A 71 34.47 35.77 11.70
CA ILE A 71 33.44 34.91 12.31
C ILE A 71 33.60 34.92 13.83
N ILE A 72 32.50 35.21 14.53
CA ILE A 72 32.38 35.13 15.98
C ILE A 72 31.47 33.94 16.30
N PRO A 73 31.99 32.84 16.86
CA PRO A 73 31.17 31.68 17.21
C PRO A 73 30.23 32.00 18.38
N PRO A 74 28.98 31.50 18.38
CA PRO A 74 28.11 31.61 19.53
C PRO A 74 28.60 30.71 20.66
N LYS A 75 28.29 31.09 21.92
CA LYS A 75 28.60 30.27 23.11
C LYS A 75 27.96 28.89 23.04
N GLU A 76 26.76 28.83 22.48
CA GLU A 76 25.99 27.61 22.28
C GLU A 76 25.44 27.59 20.85
N HIS A 77 25.53 26.45 20.16
CA HIS A 77 25.02 26.27 18.79
C HIS A 77 23.50 26.05 18.76
N ILE A 78 22.76 26.96 19.37
CA ILE A 78 21.30 26.97 19.46
C ILE A 78 20.76 28.30 18.92
N LEU A 79 19.45 28.34 18.64
CA LEU A 79 18.77 29.60 18.30
C LEU A 79 18.92 30.60 19.45
N GLY A 80 18.60 30.13 20.66
CA GLY A 80 18.75 30.86 21.92
C GLY A 80 17.69 31.94 22.14
N ASP A 81 17.91 32.75 23.17
CA ASP A 81 17.04 33.86 23.59
C ASP A 81 17.83 35.19 23.59
N LYS A 82 17.45 36.18 24.40
CA LYS A 82 18.11 37.51 24.47
C LYS A 82 19.59 37.45 24.85
N SER A 83 20.01 36.45 25.62
CA SER A 83 21.36 36.34 26.21
C SER A 83 22.12 35.10 25.76
N SER A 84 21.51 34.23 24.97
CA SER A 84 22.06 32.93 24.57
C SER A 84 21.89 32.67 23.07
N GLY A 85 22.71 31.79 22.52
CA GLY A 85 22.65 31.39 21.12
C GLY A 85 22.96 32.51 20.11
N ILE A 86 22.48 32.30 18.88
CA ILE A 86 22.66 33.26 17.77
C ILE A 86 21.82 34.52 18.00
N LEU A 87 20.59 34.37 18.49
CA LEU A 87 19.68 35.49 18.67
C LEU A 87 20.20 36.49 19.70
N GLY A 88 20.86 36.02 20.77
CA GLY A 88 21.49 36.90 21.74
C GLY A 88 22.62 37.74 21.15
N LEU A 89 23.44 37.18 20.25
CA LEU A 89 24.51 37.93 19.59
C LEU A 89 23.96 39.04 18.67
N LEU A 90 22.87 38.76 17.95
CA LEU A 90 22.19 39.75 17.11
C LEU A 90 21.53 40.84 17.96
N TYR A 91 20.86 40.44 19.05
CA TYR A 91 20.16 41.37 19.95
C TYR A 91 21.13 42.32 20.66
N GLU A 92 22.26 41.79 21.14
CA GLU A 92 23.34 42.57 21.77
C GLU A 92 24.19 43.36 20.76
N LYS A 93 23.91 43.27 19.45
CA LYS A 93 24.67 43.90 18.35
C LYS A 93 26.17 43.57 18.40
N LYS A 94 26.52 42.35 18.84
CA LYS A 94 27.91 41.86 18.84
C LYS A 94 28.36 41.39 17.45
N VAL A 95 27.40 41.15 16.56
CA VAL A 95 27.61 40.65 15.21
C VAL A 95 26.72 41.44 14.24
N ASP A 96 27.24 41.71 13.06
CA ASP A 96 26.57 42.49 12.02
C ASP A 96 25.58 41.65 11.21
N VAL A 97 25.86 40.35 11.05
CA VAL A 97 25.02 39.40 10.29
C VAL A 97 25.07 38.00 10.90
N ALA A 98 23.92 37.35 11.01
CA ALA A 98 23.85 35.90 11.21
C ALA A 98 23.69 35.20 9.86
N VAL A 99 24.79 34.58 9.40
CA VAL A 99 24.85 33.82 8.15
C VAL A 99 24.44 32.37 8.45
N ALA A 100 23.14 32.16 8.50
CA ALA A 100 22.53 30.85 8.69
C ALA A 100 21.12 30.87 8.08
N PHE A 101 20.57 29.70 7.75
CA PHE A 101 19.17 29.60 7.34
C PHE A 101 18.26 29.67 8.58
N LEU A 102 18.10 30.86 9.15
CA LEU A 102 17.26 31.06 10.33
C LEU A 102 15.79 31.02 9.94
N PRO A 103 14.92 30.33 10.72
CA PRO A 103 13.49 30.34 10.45
C PRO A 103 12.93 31.74 10.65
N VAL A 104 12.15 32.22 9.69
CA VAL A 104 11.43 33.50 9.77
C VAL A 104 10.17 33.26 10.59
N LEU A 105 10.21 33.69 11.85
CA LEU A 105 9.15 33.51 12.82
C LEU A 105 8.80 34.85 13.47
N PRO A 106 7.51 35.15 13.72
CA PRO A 106 7.09 36.38 14.41
C PRO A 106 7.75 36.54 15.78
N GLU A 107 7.92 35.44 16.52
CA GLU A 107 8.51 35.40 17.85
C GLU A 107 9.98 35.80 17.86
N ILE A 108 10.68 35.65 16.71
CA ILE A 108 12.07 36.02 16.53
C ILE A 108 12.22 37.51 16.15
N GLY A 109 11.17 38.12 15.58
CA GLY A 109 11.20 39.51 15.12
C GLY A 109 11.55 40.54 16.19
N GLN A 110 11.37 40.22 17.47
CA GLN A 110 11.80 41.07 18.58
C GLN A 110 13.33 41.12 18.77
N TYR A 111 14.07 40.13 18.25
CA TYR A 111 15.53 40.03 18.41
C TYR A 111 16.30 40.55 17.20
N CYS A 112 15.78 40.35 15.99
CA CYS A 112 16.48 40.70 14.75
C CYS A 112 15.53 41.05 13.59
N THR A 113 16.05 41.74 12.57
CA THR A 113 15.41 41.86 11.25
C THR A 113 15.90 40.74 10.32
N PHE A 114 15.08 40.34 9.35
CA PHE A 114 15.40 39.26 8.43
C PHE A 114 15.70 39.78 7.03
N SER A 115 16.59 39.08 6.31
CA SER A 115 16.76 39.26 4.86
C SER A 115 15.51 38.84 4.08
N ALA A 116 15.52 39.01 2.75
CA ALA A 116 14.59 38.28 1.90
C ALA A 116 14.67 36.78 2.20
N PRO A 117 13.52 36.07 2.17
CA PRO A 117 13.48 34.64 2.39
C PRO A 117 14.29 33.93 1.31
N LEU A 118 15.33 33.20 1.73
CA LEU A 118 16.22 32.45 0.86
C LEU A 118 15.54 31.21 0.31
N ASP A 119 14.77 30.52 1.16
CA ASP A 119 13.97 29.38 0.77
C ASP A 119 12.81 29.12 1.72
N GLU A 120 11.90 28.25 1.28
CA GLU A 120 10.81 27.70 2.09
C GLU A 120 11.20 26.31 2.58
N THR A 121 11.12 26.08 3.89
CA THR A 121 11.36 24.78 4.51
C THR A 121 10.07 24.22 5.10
N LYS A 122 9.95 22.90 5.07
CA LYS A 122 8.86 22.16 5.69
C LYS A 122 9.45 21.35 6.82
N LEU A 123 8.89 21.47 8.02
CA LEU A 123 9.21 20.61 9.15
C LEU A 123 8.33 19.37 9.07
N THR A 124 8.94 18.20 9.13
CA THR A 124 8.25 16.92 9.01
C THR A 124 8.91 15.87 9.91
N ALA A 125 8.42 14.64 9.85
CA ALA A 125 8.90 13.52 10.64
C ALA A 125 9.52 12.45 9.75
N VAL A 126 10.64 11.88 10.17
CA VAL A 126 11.13 10.58 9.69
C VAL A 126 10.63 9.48 10.61
N MET A 127 10.15 8.41 9.99
CA MET A 127 9.71 7.20 10.66
C MET A 127 10.37 5.97 10.06
N LYS A 128 10.37 4.88 10.83
CA LYS A 128 10.74 3.57 10.29
C LYS A 128 9.67 3.14 9.31
N ARG A 129 10.08 2.75 8.10
CA ARG A 129 9.17 2.27 7.05
C ARG A 129 8.36 1.08 7.59
N PRO A 130 7.02 1.13 7.52
CA PRO A 130 6.21 -0.02 7.92
C PRO A 130 6.56 -1.22 7.03
N GLN A 131 6.54 -2.41 7.62
CA GLN A 131 6.62 -3.63 6.81
C GLN A 131 5.38 -3.70 5.91
N GLU A 132 5.55 -4.23 4.71
CA GLU A 132 4.47 -4.38 3.75
C GLU A 132 3.23 -4.97 4.43
N SER A 133 2.11 -4.23 4.42
CA SER A 133 0.83 -4.67 4.97
C SER A 133 0.26 -5.78 4.09
N ALA A 134 0.82 -6.97 4.23
CA ALA A 134 0.27 -8.19 3.72
C ALA A 134 -0.81 -8.68 4.70
N THR A 135 -1.85 -7.88 4.91
CA THR A 135 -3.02 -8.38 5.62
C THR A 135 -3.53 -9.57 4.82
N GLY A 136 -3.37 -10.78 5.36
CA GLY A 136 -3.81 -12.05 4.76
C GLY A 136 -5.31 -12.13 4.46
N SER A 137 -6.06 -11.03 4.62
CA SER A 137 -7.42 -10.78 4.15
C SER A 137 -7.50 -10.24 2.71
N GLY A 138 -6.38 -10.17 1.97
CA GLY A 138 -6.32 -9.59 0.62
C GLY A 138 -7.31 -10.18 -0.40
N LEU A 139 -7.83 -11.39 -0.15
CA LEU A 139 -8.84 -12.03 -1.01
C LEU A 139 -10.26 -11.47 -0.83
N LEU A 140 -10.59 -10.93 0.34
CA LEU A 140 -11.90 -10.29 0.58
C LEU A 140 -11.87 -8.78 0.32
N ALA A 141 -10.68 -8.19 0.21
CA ALA A 141 -10.45 -6.76 -0.04
C ALA A 141 -11.02 -6.19 -1.36
N PRO A 142 -11.16 -6.94 -2.48
CA PRO A 142 -11.61 -6.38 -3.76
C PRO A 142 -13.03 -5.83 -3.76
N PHE A 143 -13.88 -6.27 -2.83
CA PHE A 143 -15.25 -5.80 -2.68
C PHE A 143 -15.49 -5.28 -1.27
N GLU A 144 -16.25 -4.19 -1.19
CA GLU A 144 -16.72 -3.67 0.09
C GLU A 144 -17.71 -4.64 0.74
N ARG A 145 -17.81 -4.60 2.08
CA ARG A 145 -18.73 -5.45 2.86
C ARG A 145 -20.17 -5.38 2.34
N THR A 146 -20.62 -4.21 1.91
CA THR A 146 -21.97 -4.00 1.35
C THR A 146 -22.17 -4.82 0.08
N VAL A 147 -21.19 -4.85 -0.82
CA VAL A 147 -21.25 -5.64 -2.07
C VAL A 147 -21.26 -7.13 -1.75
N TRP A 148 -20.44 -7.58 -0.80
CA TRP A 148 -20.46 -8.98 -0.35
C TRP A 148 -21.83 -9.41 0.18
N LEU A 149 -22.48 -8.56 0.98
CA LEU A 149 -23.83 -8.82 1.47
C LEU A 149 -24.85 -8.88 0.33
N LEU A 150 -24.78 -7.97 -0.64
CA LEU A 150 -25.67 -7.99 -1.81
C LEU A 150 -25.50 -9.25 -2.66
N VAL A 151 -24.28 -9.77 -2.80
CA VAL A 151 -24.03 -11.05 -3.48
C VAL A 151 -24.65 -12.22 -2.70
N LEU A 152 -24.51 -12.26 -1.38
CA LEU A 152 -25.16 -13.30 -0.57
C LEU A 152 -26.69 -13.24 -0.67
N VAL A 153 -27.25 -12.04 -0.62
CA VAL A 153 -28.68 -11.80 -0.77
C VAL A 153 -29.16 -12.27 -2.14
N SER A 154 -28.47 -11.92 -3.23
CA SER A 154 -28.87 -12.32 -4.58
C SER A 154 -28.88 -13.84 -4.76
N LEU A 155 -27.93 -14.57 -4.17
CA LEU A 155 -27.92 -16.05 -4.21
C LEU A 155 -29.15 -16.67 -3.53
N ILE A 156 -29.64 -16.06 -2.46
CA ILE A 156 -30.83 -16.54 -1.73
C ILE A 156 -32.12 -16.27 -2.52
N PHE A 157 -32.19 -15.16 -3.26
CA PHE A 157 -33.40 -14.78 -4.01
C PHE A 157 -33.50 -15.41 -5.40
N VAL A 158 -32.39 -15.60 -6.11
CA VAL A 158 -32.42 -16.11 -7.49
C VAL A 158 -32.89 -17.55 -7.57
N GLY A 159 -32.56 -18.40 -6.59
CA GLY A 159 -33.04 -19.78 -6.53
C GLY A 159 -34.58 -19.91 -6.51
N PRO A 160 -35.26 -19.24 -5.56
CA PRO A 160 -36.73 -19.17 -5.50
C PRO A 160 -37.36 -18.53 -6.73
N ILE A 161 -36.76 -17.49 -7.32
CA ILE A 161 -37.25 -16.87 -8.56
C ILE A 161 -37.26 -17.90 -9.69
N ILE A 162 -36.14 -18.60 -9.91
CA ILE A 162 -36.04 -19.66 -10.92
C ILE A 162 -37.10 -20.74 -10.67
N TYR A 163 -37.25 -21.18 -9.41
CA TYR A 163 -38.25 -22.18 -9.04
C TYR A 163 -39.68 -21.69 -9.32
N LEU A 164 -40.01 -20.44 -8.99
CA LEU A 164 -41.34 -19.86 -9.22
C LEU A 164 -41.65 -19.78 -10.72
N PHE A 165 -40.73 -19.28 -11.53
CA PHE A 165 -40.92 -19.24 -12.99
C PHE A 165 -41.02 -20.64 -13.61
N ALA A 166 -40.23 -21.59 -13.14
CA ALA A 166 -40.30 -22.98 -13.58
C ALA A 166 -41.64 -23.65 -13.19
N SER A 167 -42.11 -23.41 -11.97
CA SER A 167 -43.36 -23.97 -11.44
C SER A 167 -44.61 -23.36 -12.06
N MET A 168 -44.64 -22.02 -12.20
CA MET A 168 -45.74 -21.33 -12.89
C MET A 168 -45.89 -21.83 -14.33
N ARG A 169 -44.77 -22.04 -15.04
CA ARG A 169 -44.79 -22.60 -16.39
C ARG A 169 -45.31 -24.04 -16.42
N ALA A 170 -44.81 -24.91 -15.54
CA ALA A 170 -45.26 -26.30 -15.46
C ALA A 170 -46.78 -26.39 -15.24
N LYS A 171 -47.32 -25.51 -14.39
CA LYS A 171 -48.76 -25.41 -14.15
C LYS A 171 -49.55 -24.87 -15.35
N LEU A 172 -48.99 -23.94 -16.11
CA LEU A 172 -49.68 -23.28 -17.24
C LEU A 172 -49.75 -24.15 -18.50
N TRP A 173 -48.70 -24.92 -18.79
CA TRP A 173 -48.59 -25.71 -20.04
C TRP A 173 -48.92 -27.20 -19.92
N HIS A 174 -49.16 -27.73 -18.70
CA HIS A 174 -49.55 -29.14 -18.46
C HIS A 174 -48.66 -30.16 -19.22
N ASP A 175 -47.37 -29.85 -19.42
CA ASP A 175 -46.45 -30.72 -20.14
C ASP A 175 -46.09 -31.95 -19.28
N PRO A 176 -46.39 -33.19 -19.71
CA PRO A 176 -46.09 -34.41 -18.96
C PRO A 176 -44.59 -34.75 -18.90
N SER A 177 -43.76 -34.05 -19.68
CA SER A 177 -42.29 -34.14 -19.69
C SER A 177 -41.59 -33.05 -18.87
N SER A 178 -42.34 -32.21 -18.15
CA SER A 178 -41.74 -31.20 -17.28
C SER A 178 -41.11 -31.86 -16.05
N GLU A 179 -39.78 -31.90 -16.01
CA GLU A 179 -39.06 -32.26 -14.79
C GLU A 179 -39.46 -31.29 -13.67
N ASN A 180 -40.03 -31.82 -12.60
CA ASN A 180 -40.35 -31.04 -11.41
C ASN A 180 -39.04 -30.62 -10.73
N PHE A 181 -38.57 -29.40 -11.02
CA PHE A 181 -37.41 -28.84 -10.35
C PHE A 181 -37.69 -28.68 -8.85
N SER A 182 -36.93 -29.37 -8.01
CA SER A 182 -37.00 -29.17 -6.57
C SER A 182 -36.31 -27.85 -6.18
N LEU A 183 -36.84 -27.16 -5.17
CA LEU A 183 -36.27 -25.91 -4.65
C LEU A 183 -34.78 -26.06 -4.26
N PRO A 184 -34.33 -27.15 -3.59
CA PRO A 184 -32.91 -27.40 -3.32
C PRO A 184 -32.05 -27.55 -4.58
N SER A 185 -32.58 -28.17 -5.64
CA SER A 185 -31.88 -28.29 -6.92
C SER A 185 -31.66 -26.92 -7.57
N CYS A 186 -32.65 -26.02 -7.49
CA CYS A 186 -32.50 -24.64 -7.98
C CYS A 186 -31.44 -23.85 -7.19
N PHE A 187 -31.40 -23.99 -5.86
CA PHE A 187 -30.34 -23.39 -5.05
C PHE A 187 -28.95 -23.94 -5.39
N TRP A 188 -28.84 -25.26 -5.57
CA TRP A 188 -27.59 -25.90 -5.98
C TRP A 188 -27.11 -25.42 -7.35
N PHE A 189 -28.03 -25.21 -8.30
CA PHE A 189 -27.75 -24.63 -9.61
C PHE A 189 -27.15 -23.21 -9.50
N VAL A 190 -27.81 -22.34 -8.73
CA VAL A 190 -27.39 -20.94 -8.52
C VAL A 190 -26.03 -20.88 -7.84
N TYR A 191 -25.79 -21.73 -6.84
CA TYR A 191 -24.51 -21.83 -6.15
C TYR A 191 -23.39 -22.34 -7.05
N SER A 192 -23.62 -23.42 -7.81
CA SER A 192 -22.60 -24.03 -8.68
C SER A 192 -22.22 -23.11 -9.84
N SER A 193 -23.20 -22.40 -10.41
CA SER A 193 -22.95 -21.43 -11.48
C SER A 193 -22.10 -20.25 -11.01
N LEU A 194 -22.29 -19.74 -9.77
CA LEU A 194 -21.38 -18.75 -9.15
C LEU A 194 -19.94 -19.26 -9.10
N LEU A 195 -19.73 -20.52 -8.72
CA LEU A 195 -18.41 -21.17 -8.66
C LEU A 195 -17.84 -21.52 -10.05
N LYS A 196 -18.53 -21.17 -11.15
CA LYS A 196 -18.21 -21.57 -12.52
C LYS A 196 -18.13 -23.09 -12.71
N GLN A 197 -18.86 -23.85 -11.89
CA GLN A 197 -18.97 -25.30 -11.99
C GLN A 197 -20.28 -25.67 -12.70
N GLY A 198 -20.19 -26.64 -13.62
CA GLY A 198 -21.37 -27.20 -14.28
C GLY A 198 -22.21 -28.04 -13.30
N THR A 199 -23.52 -28.09 -13.54
CA THR A 199 -24.41 -29.01 -12.80
C THR A 199 -25.04 -30.01 -13.75
N ASN A 200 -25.46 -31.15 -13.20
CA ASN A 200 -26.16 -32.20 -13.95
C ASN A 200 -27.63 -31.85 -14.23
N ILE A 201 -28.08 -30.64 -13.86
CA ILE A 201 -29.41 -30.16 -14.21
C ILE A 201 -29.34 -29.78 -15.68
N VAL A 202 -29.70 -30.74 -16.53
CA VAL A 202 -29.60 -30.57 -17.96
C VAL A 202 -30.68 -29.57 -18.38
N ALA A 203 -30.29 -28.34 -18.71
CA ALA A 203 -31.16 -27.30 -19.28
C ALA A 203 -31.74 -27.67 -20.67
N THR A 204 -31.68 -28.94 -21.08
CA THR A 204 -32.09 -29.41 -22.41
C THR A 204 -33.60 -29.61 -22.53
N THR A 205 -34.35 -29.68 -21.43
CA THR A 205 -35.82 -29.89 -21.45
C THR A 205 -36.64 -28.60 -21.28
N VAL A 206 -35.99 -27.43 -21.18
CA VAL A 206 -36.68 -26.17 -20.84
C VAL A 206 -36.78 -25.21 -22.03
N VAL A 207 -38.00 -24.77 -22.32
CA VAL A 207 -38.42 -23.82 -23.38
C VAL A 207 -37.84 -22.40 -23.14
N ASP A 208 -37.79 -21.56 -24.19
CA ASP A 208 -37.02 -20.31 -24.35
C ASP A 208 -36.99 -19.31 -23.18
N SER A 209 -38.06 -19.16 -22.39
CA SER A 209 -38.16 -18.12 -21.34
C SER A 209 -37.24 -18.37 -20.12
N THR A 210 -37.12 -19.62 -19.69
CA THR A 210 -36.22 -20.00 -18.58
C THR A 210 -34.74 -19.96 -18.98
N ARG A 211 -34.45 -20.22 -20.26
CA ARG A 211 -33.11 -20.07 -20.84
C ARG A 211 -32.66 -18.62 -20.78
N MET A 212 -33.59 -17.67 -21.00
CA MET A 212 -33.29 -16.24 -20.84
C MET A 212 -32.93 -15.90 -19.39
N LEU A 213 -33.63 -16.45 -18.39
CA LEU A 213 -33.30 -16.26 -16.97
C LEU A 213 -31.95 -16.89 -16.59
N PHE A 214 -31.61 -18.05 -17.14
CA PHE A 214 -30.28 -18.64 -16.93
C PHE A 214 -29.19 -17.83 -17.61
N ALA A 215 -29.43 -17.35 -18.83
CA ALA A 215 -28.50 -16.50 -19.56
C ALA A 215 -28.23 -15.18 -18.82
N THR A 216 -29.28 -14.52 -18.30
CA THR A 216 -29.11 -13.28 -17.53
C THR A 216 -28.34 -13.53 -16.23
N TRP A 217 -28.61 -14.63 -15.54
CA TRP A 217 -27.84 -15.04 -14.36
C TRP A 217 -26.37 -15.33 -14.71
N TRP A 218 -26.10 -16.04 -15.79
CA TRP A 218 -24.74 -16.32 -16.24
C TRP A 218 -23.97 -15.06 -16.64
N ILE A 219 -24.62 -14.11 -17.32
CA ILE A 219 -24.04 -12.81 -17.63
C ILE A 219 -23.71 -12.05 -16.34
N PHE A 220 -24.62 -12.04 -15.36
CA PHE A 220 -24.38 -11.42 -14.06
C PHE A 220 -23.17 -12.04 -13.35
N ILE A 221 -23.07 -13.38 -13.27
CA ILE A 221 -21.92 -14.06 -12.67
C ILE A 221 -20.62 -13.79 -13.44
N LEU A 222 -20.67 -13.77 -14.77
CA LEU A 222 -19.51 -13.46 -15.60
C LEU A 222 -18.99 -12.05 -15.28
N ILE A 223 -19.87 -11.06 -15.26
CA ILE A 223 -19.53 -9.67 -14.94
C ILE A 223 -18.98 -9.58 -13.51
N LEU A 224 -19.67 -10.16 -12.53
CA LEU A 224 -19.26 -10.12 -11.12
C LEU A 224 -17.88 -10.75 -10.90
N THR A 225 -17.65 -11.95 -11.46
CA THR A 225 -16.38 -12.65 -11.31
C THR A 225 -15.25 -11.98 -12.09
N SER A 226 -15.54 -11.38 -13.24
CA SER A 226 -14.57 -10.60 -14.02
C SER A 226 -14.10 -9.37 -13.24
N PHE A 227 -15.02 -8.59 -12.67
CA PHE A 227 -14.68 -7.44 -11.82
C PHE A 227 -13.92 -7.85 -10.56
N TYR A 228 -14.33 -8.95 -9.91
CA TYR A 228 -13.58 -9.50 -8.78
C TYR A 228 -12.13 -9.82 -9.18
N THR A 229 -11.93 -10.52 -10.30
CA THR A 229 -10.58 -10.86 -10.77
C THR A 229 -9.77 -9.63 -11.13
N ALA A 230 -10.36 -8.65 -11.81
CA ALA A 230 -9.66 -7.41 -12.17
C ALA A 230 -9.22 -6.63 -10.92
N ASN A 231 -10.12 -6.41 -9.96
CA ASN A 231 -9.81 -5.69 -8.73
C ASN A 231 -8.82 -6.46 -7.84
N LEU A 232 -8.94 -7.79 -7.77
CA LEU A 232 -7.97 -8.63 -7.07
C LEU A 232 -6.58 -8.51 -7.71
N THR A 233 -6.47 -8.61 -9.04
CA THR A 233 -5.18 -8.45 -9.73
C THR A 233 -4.57 -7.08 -9.46
N ALA A 234 -5.35 -5.99 -9.56
CA ALA A 234 -4.88 -4.64 -9.24
C ALA A 234 -4.42 -4.49 -7.77
N PHE A 235 -5.11 -5.14 -6.84
CA PHE A 235 -4.73 -5.14 -5.43
C PHE A 235 -3.44 -5.93 -5.17
N LEU A 236 -3.26 -7.07 -5.84
CA LEU A 236 -2.07 -7.91 -5.70
C LEU A 236 -0.84 -7.29 -6.38
N THR A 237 -1.02 -6.56 -7.48
CA THR A 237 0.09 -5.91 -8.20
C THR A 237 0.48 -4.55 -7.62
N LYS A 238 -0.43 -3.85 -6.93
CA LYS A 238 -0.13 -2.57 -6.29
C LYS A 238 0.23 -2.79 -4.81
N PRO A 239 1.52 -2.80 -4.43
CA PRO A 239 1.89 -2.79 -3.01
C PRO A 239 1.39 -1.49 -2.37
N GLN A 240 0.36 -1.56 -1.52
CA GLN A 240 -0.09 -0.41 -0.74
C GLN A 240 0.71 -0.32 0.55
N PHE A 241 1.69 0.58 0.59
CA PHE A 241 2.27 1.03 1.85
C PHE A 241 1.35 2.08 2.45
N THR A 242 0.49 1.67 3.38
CA THR A 242 -0.26 2.64 4.18
C THR A 242 0.67 3.16 5.28
N LEU A 243 1.18 4.38 5.09
CA LEU A 243 1.87 5.07 6.17
C LEU A 243 0.88 5.29 7.31
N SER A 244 1.24 4.80 8.49
CA SER A 244 0.37 4.93 9.66
C SER A 244 0.25 6.37 10.17
N ILE A 245 1.06 7.30 9.68
CA ILE A 245 1.07 8.71 10.09
C ILE A 245 1.23 9.56 8.84
N SER A 246 0.29 10.47 8.60
CA SER A 246 0.37 11.45 7.52
C SER A 246 0.39 12.90 8.00
N SER A 247 -0.04 13.17 9.23
CA SER A 247 -0.20 14.53 9.77
C SER A 247 0.30 14.66 11.22
N LEU A 248 0.41 15.90 11.70
CA LEU A 248 0.74 16.17 13.10
C LEU A 248 -0.32 15.59 14.05
N GLN A 249 -1.60 15.70 13.69
CA GLN A 249 -2.71 15.19 14.49
C GLN A 249 -2.58 13.68 14.71
N ASP A 250 -2.17 12.95 13.67
CA ASP A 250 -1.94 11.50 13.76
C ASP A 250 -0.86 11.13 14.77
N ILE A 251 0.23 11.92 14.85
CA ILE A 251 1.32 11.68 15.81
C ILE A 251 0.77 11.68 17.24
N VAL A 252 -0.10 12.64 17.56
CA VAL A 252 -0.64 12.82 18.91
C VAL A 252 -1.75 11.81 19.20
N HIS A 253 -2.74 11.68 18.33
CA HIS A 253 -3.88 10.76 18.52
C HIS A 253 -3.44 9.30 18.59
N LYS A 254 -2.50 8.88 17.73
CA LYS A 254 -1.98 7.51 17.73
C LYS A 254 -0.90 7.29 18.81
N GLY A 255 -0.55 8.34 19.54
CA GLY A 255 0.33 8.28 20.72
C GLY A 255 1.79 7.97 20.39
N TYR A 256 2.29 8.41 19.23
CA TYR A 256 3.69 8.24 18.86
C TYR A 256 4.60 9.13 19.72
N SER A 257 5.75 8.58 20.10
CA SER A 257 6.82 9.37 20.70
C SER A 257 7.63 10.07 19.61
N TRP A 258 8.20 11.22 19.92
CA TRP A 258 9.01 11.99 18.97
C TRP A 258 10.27 12.54 19.63
N ILE A 259 11.31 12.64 18.82
CA ILE A 259 12.59 13.24 19.20
C ILE A 259 12.86 14.38 18.24
N THR A 260 13.41 15.48 18.74
CA THR A 260 13.96 16.54 17.89
C THR A 260 15.27 17.07 18.46
N TYR A 261 15.96 17.86 17.65
CA TYR A 261 17.18 18.54 18.07
C TYR A 261 16.86 19.61 19.12
N LYS A 262 17.63 19.60 20.21
CA LYS A 262 17.57 20.66 21.23
C LYS A 262 18.12 21.98 20.68
N GLY A 263 17.47 23.09 21.01
CA GLY A 263 17.87 24.44 20.61
C GLY A 263 17.55 24.84 19.17
N ARG A 264 16.67 24.09 18.48
CA ARG A 264 16.20 24.38 17.12
C ARG A 264 14.79 24.96 17.10
N THR A 265 14.25 25.20 15.91
CA THR A 265 12.92 25.77 15.68
C THR A 265 11.82 25.14 16.52
N ILE A 266 11.75 23.81 16.60
CA ILE A 266 10.70 23.10 17.38
C ILE A 266 10.87 23.34 18.88
N ASP A 267 12.11 23.29 19.39
CA ASP A 267 12.40 23.52 20.81
C ASP A 267 12.11 24.97 21.21
N PHE A 268 12.51 25.92 20.36
CA PHE A 268 12.24 27.35 20.55
C PHE A 268 10.73 27.67 20.52
N LEU A 269 9.99 27.16 19.53
CA LEU A 269 8.54 27.40 19.47
C LEU A 269 7.80 26.78 20.67
N LEU A 270 8.25 25.62 21.15
CA LEU A 270 7.67 24.97 22.32
C LEU A 270 8.12 25.59 23.65
N SER A 271 9.13 26.45 23.68
CA SER A 271 9.51 27.20 24.88
C SER A 271 8.69 28.49 25.04
N GLN A 272 8.24 29.09 23.94
CA GLN A 272 7.44 30.33 23.95
C GLN A 272 5.99 30.14 24.45
N ASN A 273 5.50 28.90 24.59
CA ASN A 273 4.17 28.56 25.14
C ASN A 273 2.98 29.31 24.50
N GLN A 274 3.07 29.70 23.22
CA GLN A 274 1.95 30.33 22.50
C GLN A 274 1.01 29.29 21.88
N GLU A 275 -0.28 29.66 21.76
CA GLU A 275 -1.30 28.87 21.05
C GLU A 275 -1.04 28.90 19.53
N ASN A 276 -0.11 28.08 19.09
CA ASN A 276 0.26 27.93 17.69
C ASN A 276 -0.18 26.54 17.16
N ASP A 277 0.03 26.30 15.86
CA ASP A 277 -0.19 24.99 15.20
C ASP A 277 0.60 23.84 15.87
N LEU A 278 1.62 24.15 16.67
CA LEU A 278 2.42 23.20 17.45
C LEU A 278 1.85 22.92 18.86
N SER A 279 0.72 23.49 19.25
CA SER A 279 0.07 23.25 20.55
C SER A 279 -0.15 21.76 20.82
N LEU A 280 -0.47 20.98 19.78
CA LEU A 280 -0.60 19.52 19.84
C LEU A 280 0.71 18.82 20.25
N LEU A 281 1.87 19.32 19.80
CA LEU A 281 3.17 18.81 20.23
C LEU A 281 3.43 19.15 21.70
N ASN A 282 2.96 20.29 22.19
CA ASN A 282 3.10 20.65 23.60
C ASN A 282 2.32 19.66 24.50
N VAL A 283 1.11 19.28 24.10
CA VAL A 283 0.34 18.21 24.79
C VAL A 283 1.13 16.89 24.82
N SER A 284 1.72 16.50 23.69
CA SER A 284 2.54 15.29 23.60
C SER A 284 3.83 15.38 24.45
N LYS A 285 4.44 16.56 24.54
CA LYS A 285 5.59 16.84 25.43
C LYS A 285 5.19 16.68 26.90
N LEU A 286 4.06 17.23 27.33
CA LEU A 286 3.54 17.08 28.69
C LEU A 286 3.23 15.63 29.05
N GLN A 287 2.83 14.80 28.08
CA GLN A 287 2.66 13.36 28.24
C GLN A 287 3.98 12.56 28.32
N GLY A 288 5.15 13.23 28.30
CA GLY A 288 6.47 12.58 28.31
C GLY A 288 6.84 11.89 26.99
N LYS A 289 6.14 12.19 25.90
CA LYS A 289 6.38 11.59 24.57
C LYS A 289 7.32 12.39 23.69
N GLY A 290 7.61 13.65 24.05
CA GLY A 290 8.53 14.54 23.34
C GLY A 290 9.89 14.63 24.03
N VAL A 291 10.97 14.36 23.31
CA VAL A 291 12.34 14.40 23.86
C VAL A 291 13.24 15.29 22.99
N PHE A 292 13.97 16.20 23.62
CA PHE A 292 14.99 17.03 22.98
C PHE A 292 16.38 16.47 23.25
N LYS A 293 17.17 16.24 22.21
CA LYS A 293 18.54 15.71 22.33
C LYS A 293 19.53 16.49 21.48
N TYR A 294 20.77 16.54 21.95
CA TYR A 294 21.91 16.89 21.12
C TYR A 294 22.44 15.63 20.46
N TYR A 295 22.80 15.72 19.18
CA TYR A 295 23.41 14.62 18.43
C TYR A 295 24.66 15.14 17.72
N GLU A 296 25.79 14.49 17.98
CA GLU A 296 27.05 14.74 17.27
C GLU A 296 27.09 13.99 15.92
N HIS A 297 26.47 12.80 15.85
CA HIS A 297 26.50 11.94 14.68
C HIS A 297 25.10 11.65 14.13
N SER A 298 24.94 11.77 12.81
CA SER A 298 23.67 11.53 12.12
C SER A 298 23.17 10.09 12.22
N ARG A 299 24.06 9.11 12.44
CA ARG A 299 23.69 7.69 12.59
C ARG A 299 22.89 7.44 13.87
N ALA A 300 23.28 8.05 14.98
CA ALA A 300 22.59 7.92 16.26
C ALA A 300 21.14 8.43 16.21
N ILE A 301 20.86 9.41 15.33
CA ILE A 301 19.52 9.92 15.08
C ILE A 301 18.65 8.82 14.46
N LEU A 302 19.11 8.20 13.38
CA LEU A 302 18.39 7.15 12.67
C LEU A 302 18.16 5.91 13.55
N GLU A 303 19.15 5.52 14.36
CA GLU A 303 19.03 4.41 15.31
C GLU A 303 17.98 4.69 16.40
N SER A 304 17.79 5.97 16.76
CA SER A 304 16.76 6.36 17.73
C SER A 304 15.32 6.30 17.17
N VAL A 305 15.18 6.28 15.84
CA VAL A 305 13.89 6.13 15.15
C VAL A 305 13.47 4.66 15.17
N THR A 306 12.34 4.40 15.84
CA THR A 306 11.77 3.05 15.99
C THR A 306 10.36 3.01 15.42
N THR A 307 9.69 1.86 15.46
CA THR A 307 8.32 1.73 14.93
C THR A 307 7.30 2.63 15.63
N LYS A 308 7.55 3.09 16.87
CA LYS A 308 6.68 4.03 17.61
C LYS A 308 7.39 5.32 18.02
N ARG A 309 8.57 5.59 17.46
CA ARG A 309 9.35 6.79 17.77
C ARG A 309 9.83 7.47 16.50
N LEU A 310 9.43 8.73 16.35
CA LEU A 310 9.69 9.57 15.18
C LEU A 310 10.84 10.53 15.45
N PHE A 311 11.49 11.00 14.39
CA PHE A 311 12.44 12.11 14.47
C PHE A 311 11.92 13.30 13.67
N LEU A 312 11.76 14.46 14.33
CA LEU A 312 11.21 15.68 13.74
C LEU A 312 12.34 16.63 13.34
N ALA A 313 12.40 17.00 12.07
CA ALA A 313 13.34 17.96 11.54
C ALA A 313 12.87 18.53 10.20
N GLU A 314 13.65 19.41 9.60
CA GLU A 314 13.38 19.97 8.28
C GLU A 314 13.52 18.93 7.16
N THR A 315 12.64 18.96 6.17
CA THR A 315 12.57 17.98 5.08
C THR A 315 13.90 17.80 4.36
N HIS A 316 14.59 18.89 4.03
CA HIS A 316 15.86 18.78 3.31
C HIS A 316 16.97 18.15 4.17
N TYR A 317 17.02 18.47 5.46
CA TYR A 317 17.94 17.80 6.40
C TYR A 317 17.65 16.30 6.47
N LEU A 318 16.36 15.93 6.57
CA LEU A 318 15.91 14.54 6.59
C LEU A 318 16.23 13.79 5.29
N GLN A 319 16.08 14.44 4.13
CA GLN A 319 16.47 13.89 2.82
C GLN A 319 17.97 13.59 2.76
N THR A 320 18.81 14.54 3.17
CA THR A 320 20.27 14.36 3.24
C THR A 320 20.65 13.24 4.19
N LEU A 321 19.98 13.13 5.34
CA LEU A 321 20.23 12.10 6.34
C LEU A 321 19.85 10.71 5.85
N ILE A 322 18.67 10.55 5.22
CA ILE A 322 18.25 9.30 4.57
C ILE A 322 19.18 8.95 3.40
N PHE A 323 19.58 9.93 2.60
CA PHE A 323 20.48 9.71 1.47
C PHE A 323 21.84 9.17 1.92
N LYS A 324 22.43 9.79 2.94
CA LYS A 324 23.72 9.34 3.52
C LYS A 324 23.62 7.91 4.06
N ASP A 325 22.54 7.57 4.75
CA ASP A 325 22.28 6.21 5.22
C ASP A 325 22.10 5.21 4.07
N TYR A 326 21.32 5.57 3.05
CA TYR A 326 21.13 4.76 1.85
C TYR A 326 22.45 4.49 1.11
N MET A 327 23.27 5.52 0.93
CA MET A 327 24.59 5.40 0.31
C MET A 327 25.52 4.52 1.14
N ASN A 328 25.52 4.68 2.46
CA ASN A 328 26.30 3.84 3.37
C ASN A 328 25.90 2.36 3.27
N LYS A 329 24.59 2.07 3.29
CA LYS A 329 24.06 0.70 3.10
C LYS A 329 24.36 0.12 1.73
N THR A 330 24.39 0.96 0.70
CA THR A 330 24.76 0.57 -0.66
C THR A 330 26.23 0.16 -0.74
N ARG A 331 27.13 0.91 -0.07
CA ARG A 331 28.56 0.55 0.04
C ARG A 331 28.80 -0.77 0.76
N HIS A 332 27.92 -1.15 1.69
CA HIS A 332 27.95 -2.45 2.38
C HIS A 332 27.28 -3.59 1.60
N HIS A 333 26.91 -3.40 0.32
CA HIS A 333 26.29 -4.42 -0.54
C HIS A 333 25.01 -5.06 0.02
N LEU A 334 24.24 -4.33 0.84
CA LEU A 334 22.96 -4.80 1.35
C LEU A 334 21.92 -4.96 0.23
N GLN A 335 20.96 -5.88 0.40
CA GLN A 335 19.86 -6.08 -0.55
C GLN A 335 18.98 -4.82 -0.67
N HIS A 336 18.42 -4.56 -1.85
CA HIS A 336 17.65 -3.33 -2.13
C HIS A 336 16.53 -3.05 -1.11
N ASN A 337 15.74 -4.06 -0.76
CA ASN A 337 14.64 -3.93 0.22
C ASN A 337 15.12 -3.51 1.62
N SER A 338 16.35 -3.86 1.99
CA SER A 338 16.96 -3.51 3.28
C SER A 338 17.68 -2.15 3.29
N ARG A 339 17.84 -1.51 2.13
CA ARG A 339 18.45 -0.17 2.03
C ARG A 339 17.46 0.92 2.48
N CYS A 340 16.20 0.78 2.09
CA CYS A 340 15.14 1.75 2.40
C CYS A 340 14.40 1.42 3.71
N THR A 341 15.04 1.68 4.84
CA THR A 341 14.46 1.40 6.17
C THR A 341 13.64 2.55 6.74
N TYR A 342 13.83 3.76 6.23
CA TYR A 342 13.21 4.98 6.74
C TYR A 342 12.39 5.65 5.62
N VAL A 343 11.38 6.40 6.04
CA VAL A 343 10.49 7.13 5.14
C VAL A 343 10.11 8.45 5.79
N ILE A 344 10.00 9.49 4.97
CA ILE A 344 9.57 10.82 5.40
C ILE A 344 8.04 10.84 5.39
N MET A 345 7.44 11.43 6.41
CA MET A 345 6.01 11.66 6.48
C MET A 345 5.58 12.61 5.34
N PRO A 346 4.53 12.28 4.56
CA PRO A 346 4.13 13.08 3.40
C PRO A 346 3.56 14.45 3.81
N GLY A 347 2.89 14.55 4.96
CA GLY A 347 2.45 15.83 5.49
C GLY A 347 3.58 16.60 6.18
N SER A 348 3.37 17.90 6.34
CA SER A 348 4.23 18.80 7.12
C SER A 348 3.57 19.13 8.46
N ILE A 349 4.41 19.35 9.46
CA ILE A 349 4.04 19.82 10.79
C ILE A 349 3.92 21.35 10.77
N LEU A 350 4.91 22.00 10.15
CA LEU A 350 4.99 23.45 10.03
C LEU A 350 5.72 23.79 8.72
N ILE A 351 5.33 24.89 8.09
CA ILE A 351 5.98 25.44 6.91
C ILE A 351 6.50 26.82 7.30
N THR A 352 7.79 27.07 7.10
CA THR A 352 8.43 28.34 7.43
C THR A 352 9.42 28.75 6.34
N SER A 353 9.50 30.04 6.08
CA SER A 353 10.60 30.59 5.27
C SER A 353 11.88 30.67 6.11
N ARG A 354 13.05 30.66 5.45
CA ARG A 354 14.34 30.88 6.12
C ARG A 354 15.10 32.04 5.51
N ALA A 355 15.81 32.79 6.34
CA ALA A 355 16.51 34.01 5.95
C ALA A 355 17.78 34.21 6.77
N PHE A 356 18.66 35.11 6.32
CA PHE A 356 19.74 35.64 7.16
C PHE A 356 19.18 36.62 8.19
N GLY A 357 19.82 36.68 9.36
CA GLY A 357 19.43 37.59 10.44
C GLY A 357 20.35 38.82 10.49
N PHE A 358 19.77 39.98 10.74
CA PHE A 358 20.48 41.25 10.95
C PHE A 358 20.06 41.88 12.27
N PRO A 359 20.96 42.61 12.95
CA PRO A 359 20.57 43.41 14.11
C PRO A 359 19.61 44.52 13.68
N HIS A 360 18.71 44.91 14.58
CA HIS A 360 17.76 46.00 14.35
C HIS A 360 18.47 47.31 13.98
N GLY A 361 18.04 47.91 12.87
CA GLY A 361 18.57 49.16 12.34
C GLY A 361 19.82 49.02 11.45
N SER A 362 20.07 47.83 10.90
CA SER A 362 21.16 47.63 9.93
C SER A 362 20.99 48.50 8.67
N THR A 363 22.04 49.24 8.31
CA THR A 363 22.03 50.17 7.16
C THR A 363 22.25 49.45 5.82
N PHE A 364 23.02 48.36 5.82
CA PHE A 364 23.41 47.63 4.61
C PHE A 364 22.48 46.47 4.26
N GLU A 365 21.49 46.15 5.11
CA GLU A 365 20.48 45.11 4.89
C GLU A 365 19.86 45.21 3.49
N LYS A 366 19.41 46.41 3.09
CA LYS A 366 18.74 46.65 1.80
C LYS A 366 19.62 46.30 0.60
N ARG A 367 20.92 46.56 0.68
CA ARG A 367 21.88 46.31 -0.41
C ARG A 367 22.19 44.83 -0.55
N ILE A 368 22.41 44.14 0.58
CA ILE A 368 22.54 42.68 0.60
C ILE A 368 21.26 42.04 0.08
N ASN A 369 20.10 42.54 0.52
CA ASN A 369 18.79 42.00 0.14
C ASN A 369 18.56 42.06 -1.38
N ARG A 370 18.91 43.17 -2.03
CA ARG A 370 18.82 43.31 -3.49
C ARG A 370 19.64 42.26 -4.25
N LEU A 371 20.82 41.91 -3.73
CA LEU A 371 21.66 40.88 -4.34
C LEU A 371 21.15 39.47 -4.04
N LEU A 372 20.70 39.22 -2.80
CA LEU A 372 20.09 37.95 -2.43
C LEU A 372 18.86 37.63 -3.29
N LEU A 373 17.98 38.62 -3.52
CA LEU A 373 16.82 38.47 -4.40
C LEU A 373 17.22 38.03 -5.81
N ARG A 374 18.30 38.60 -6.37
CA ARG A 374 18.82 38.17 -7.68
C ARG A 374 19.37 36.74 -7.65
N LEU A 375 20.01 36.32 -6.56
CA LEU A 375 20.48 34.93 -6.40
C LEU A 375 19.32 33.94 -6.28
N ILE A 376 18.20 34.37 -5.69
CA ILE A 376 16.95 33.61 -5.62
C ILE A 376 16.31 33.52 -7.01
N GLU A 377 16.13 34.65 -7.70
CA GLU A 377 15.51 34.74 -9.04
C GLU A 377 16.26 33.93 -10.11
N THR A 378 17.59 33.91 -10.03
CA THR A 378 18.44 33.10 -10.92
C THR A 378 18.43 31.61 -10.58
N GLY A 379 17.86 31.22 -9.43
CA GLY A 379 17.77 29.83 -8.99
C GLY A 379 19.08 29.24 -8.46
N ILE A 380 20.10 30.08 -8.19
CA ILE A 380 21.41 29.62 -7.68
C ILE A 380 21.24 28.95 -6.32
N ILE A 381 20.50 29.57 -5.39
CA ILE A 381 20.27 29.03 -4.04
C ILE A 381 19.61 27.65 -4.10
N HIS A 382 18.56 27.53 -4.93
CA HIS A 382 17.84 26.27 -5.10
C HIS A 382 18.74 25.18 -5.72
N ARG A 383 19.60 25.55 -6.68
CA ARG A 383 20.56 24.63 -7.29
C ARG A 383 21.61 24.15 -6.28
N THR A 384 22.26 25.06 -5.55
CA THR A 384 23.30 24.71 -4.57
C THR A 384 22.76 23.78 -3.49
N LYS A 385 21.53 24.03 -3.00
CA LYS A 385 20.88 23.13 -2.03
C LYS A 385 20.62 21.73 -2.60
N LYS A 386 20.38 21.58 -3.90
CA LYS A 386 20.11 20.29 -4.55
C LYS A 386 21.34 19.59 -5.08
N GLU A 387 22.51 20.22 -5.07
CA GLU A 387 23.73 19.71 -5.70
C GLU A 387 24.20 18.38 -5.10
N ASP A 388 24.11 18.23 -3.77
CA ASP A 388 24.50 17.01 -3.05
C ASP A 388 23.39 15.94 -2.99
N LEU A 389 22.22 16.23 -3.54
CA LEU A 389 21.06 15.34 -3.51
C LEU A 389 20.77 14.79 -4.91
N PRO A 390 20.36 13.51 -5.02
CA PRO A 390 19.93 12.97 -6.29
C PRO A 390 18.63 13.63 -6.76
N LEU A 391 18.47 13.77 -8.08
CA LEU A 391 17.23 14.26 -8.69
C LEU A 391 16.05 13.30 -8.49
N ALA A 392 16.34 12.01 -8.30
CA ALA A 392 15.35 10.98 -8.03
C ALA A 392 15.00 10.91 -6.53
N GLU A 393 13.72 10.67 -6.23
CA GLU A 393 13.27 10.49 -4.85
C GLU A 393 13.88 9.22 -4.24
N ILE A 394 14.59 9.39 -3.12
CA ILE A 394 15.22 8.27 -2.40
C ILE A 394 14.15 7.57 -1.58
N CYS A 395 13.97 6.28 -1.83
CA CYS A 395 13.02 5.46 -1.08
C CYS A 395 11.59 6.03 -1.12
N PRO A 396 10.96 6.11 -2.32
CA PRO A 396 9.58 6.60 -2.44
C PRO A 396 8.63 5.74 -1.61
N VAL A 397 7.54 6.35 -1.15
CA VAL A 397 6.46 5.64 -0.42
C VAL A 397 5.82 4.60 -1.33
N ASP A 398 5.58 4.97 -2.59
CA ASP A 398 5.07 4.06 -3.61
C ASP A 398 6.24 3.44 -4.38
N LEU A 399 6.43 2.13 -4.24
CA LEU A 399 7.32 1.36 -5.11
C LEU A 399 6.62 1.17 -6.46
N ARG A 400 6.56 2.23 -7.27
CA ARG A 400 5.86 2.26 -8.58
C ARG A 400 6.31 1.16 -9.57
N SER A 401 7.46 0.51 -9.34
CA SER A 401 8.09 -0.39 -10.32
C SER A 401 8.55 -1.75 -9.79
N SER A 402 8.33 -2.08 -8.50
CA SER A 402 8.70 -3.41 -8.01
C SER A 402 7.46 -4.31 -7.99
N GLU A 403 7.37 -5.20 -8.97
CA GLU A 403 6.39 -6.30 -8.94
C GLU A 403 6.63 -7.15 -7.68
N ARG A 404 5.65 -7.18 -6.78
CA ARG A 404 5.73 -7.98 -5.57
C ARG A 404 5.32 -9.42 -5.89
N GLN A 405 6.20 -10.38 -5.59
CA GLN A 405 5.84 -11.81 -5.61
C GLN A 405 4.90 -12.15 -4.46
N LEU A 406 3.86 -12.96 -4.72
CA LEU A 406 2.97 -13.45 -3.68
C LEU A 406 3.71 -14.35 -2.68
N ARG A 407 3.43 -14.16 -1.38
CA ARG A 407 3.96 -15.00 -0.31
C ARG A 407 2.88 -15.94 0.24
N ASN A 408 3.30 -17.04 0.87
CA ASN A 408 2.36 -17.96 1.54
C ASN A 408 1.53 -17.29 2.65
N THR A 409 2.06 -16.22 3.26
CA THR A 409 1.33 -15.39 4.24
C THR A 409 0.09 -14.73 3.64
N ASP A 410 0.13 -14.41 2.36
CA ASP A 410 -0.92 -13.66 1.65
C ASP A 410 -2.11 -14.58 1.33
N LEU A 411 -1.83 -15.89 1.16
CA LEU A 411 -2.79 -16.95 0.90
C LEU A 411 -3.34 -17.62 2.17
N LEU A 412 -2.95 -17.13 3.35
CA LEU A 412 -3.31 -17.75 4.63
C LEU A 412 -4.84 -17.87 4.83
N LEU A 413 -5.62 -16.88 4.36
CA LEU A 413 -7.09 -16.95 4.46
C LEU A 413 -7.66 -18.10 3.63
N THR A 414 -7.15 -18.36 2.43
CA THR A 414 -7.58 -19.51 1.61
C THR A 414 -7.38 -20.81 2.36
N TYR A 415 -6.19 -21.00 2.96
CA TYR A 415 -5.90 -22.21 3.73
C TYR A 415 -6.84 -22.35 4.93
N LYS A 416 -7.11 -21.25 5.65
CA LYS A 416 -8.07 -21.26 6.77
C LYS A 416 -9.48 -21.65 6.33
N VAL A 417 -9.97 -21.13 5.20
CA VAL A 417 -11.31 -21.44 4.66
C VAL A 417 -11.40 -22.92 4.26
N VAL A 418 -10.38 -23.46 3.60
CA VAL A 418 -10.36 -24.86 3.17
C VAL A 418 -10.36 -25.81 4.37
N VAL A 419 -9.50 -25.56 5.37
CA VAL A 419 -9.47 -26.36 6.61
C VAL A 419 -10.78 -26.25 7.38
N GLY A 420 -11.35 -25.04 7.47
CA GLY A 420 -12.68 -24.82 8.05
C GLY A 420 -13.79 -25.60 7.33
N GLY A 421 -13.78 -25.61 6.00
CA GLY A 421 -14.74 -26.36 5.20
C GLY A 421 -14.68 -27.87 5.42
N TYR A 422 -13.47 -28.46 5.42
CA TYR A 422 -13.30 -29.89 5.66
C TYR A 422 -13.67 -30.31 7.09
N THR A 423 -13.37 -29.46 8.07
CA THR A 423 -13.75 -29.75 9.47
C THR A 423 -15.26 -29.72 9.67
N ILE A 424 -15.97 -28.74 9.10
CA ILE A 424 -17.44 -28.69 9.13
C ILE A 424 -18.05 -29.89 8.41
N ALA A 425 -17.53 -30.26 7.23
CA ALA A 425 -18.01 -31.41 6.47
C ALA A 425 -17.83 -32.72 7.25
N ALA A 426 -16.69 -32.90 7.92
CA ALA A 426 -16.45 -34.07 8.77
C ALA A 426 -17.41 -34.13 9.96
N ILE A 427 -17.70 -32.99 10.59
CA ILE A 427 -18.67 -32.89 11.69
C ILE A 427 -20.08 -33.27 11.22
N ILE A 428 -20.54 -32.73 10.09
CA ILE A 428 -21.86 -33.06 9.52
C ILE A 428 -21.95 -34.55 9.19
N PHE A 429 -20.92 -35.11 8.56
CA PHE A 429 -20.87 -36.54 8.25
C PHE A 429 -20.93 -37.41 9.50
N LEU A 430 -20.23 -37.04 10.58
CA LEU A 430 -20.31 -37.73 11.85
C LEU A 430 -21.71 -37.65 12.47
N PHE A 431 -22.37 -36.49 12.40
CA PHE A 431 -23.74 -36.33 12.87
C PHE A 431 -24.73 -37.19 12.07
N GLU A 432 -24.63 -37.21 10.74
CA GLU A 432 -25.44 -38.06 9.87
C GLU A 432 -25.22 -39.55 10.18
N PHE A 433 -23.96 -39.94 10.38
CA PHE A 433 -23.60 -41.30 10.74
C PHE A 433 -24.19 -41.71 12.10
N ILE A 434 -24.08 -40.85 13.12
CA ILE A 434 -24.64 -41.09 14.45
C ILE A 434 -26.17 -41.16 14.38
N TYR A 435 -26.81 -40.22 13.66
CA TYR A 435 -28.25 -40.19 13.50
C TYR A 435 -28.77 -41.46 12.80
N ALA A 436 -28.14 -41.86 11.70
CA ALA A 436 -28.45 -43.10 10.98
C ALA A 436 -28.23 -44.33 11.87
N PHE A 437 -27.15 -44.35 12.66
CA PHE A 437 -26.86 -45.44 13.60
C PHE A 437 -27.91 -45.55 14.72
N ILE A 438 -28.36 -44.42 15.28
CA ILE A 438 -29.43 -44.38 16.27
C ILE A 438 -30.75 -44.90 15.67
N LEU A 439 -31.13 -44.42 14.48
CA LEU A 439 -32.33 -44.89 13.80
C LEU A 439 -32.28 -46.39 13.47
N TYR A 440 -31.12 -46.89 13.02
CA TYR A 440 -30.89 -48.31 12.76
C TYR A 440 -31.05 -49.15 14.05
N ARG A 441 -30.47 -48.69 15.17
CA ARG A 441 -30.63 -49.35 16.49
C ARG A 441 -32.08 -49.35 16.97
N VAL A 442 -32.81 -48.25 16.81
CA VAL A 442 -34.24 -48.16 17.19
C VAL A 442 -35.10 -49.10 16.35
N GLN A 443 -34.87 -49.21 15.04
CA GLN A 443 -35.59 -50.15 14.18
C GLN A 443 -35.28 -51.62 14.51
N ASN A 444 -34.03 -51.96 14.81
CA ASN A 444 -33.65 -53.31 15.25
C ASN A 444 -34.18 -53.65 16.66
N GLY A 445 -34.31 -52.67 17.56
CA GLY A 445 -34.98 -52.84 18.85
C GLY A 445 -36.47 -53.18 18.71
N LYS A 446 -37.18 -52.53 17.78
CA LYS A 446 -38.59 -52.85 17.48
C LYS A 446 -38.78 -54.21 16.80
N ARG A 447 -37.85 -54.65 15.93
CA ARG A 447 -37.90 -55.99 15.33
C ARG A 447 -37.69 -57.13 16.34
N LYS A 448 -36.87 -56.93 17.38
CA LYS A 448 -36.70 -57.93 18.45
C LYS A 448 -37.91 -58.02 19.38
N ALA A 449 -38.65 -56.93 19.60
CA ALA A 449 -39.87 -56.95 20.42
C ALA A 449 -41.05 -57.70 19.77
N CYS A 450 -41.15 -57.72 18.43
CA CYS A 450 -42.21 -58.47 17.73
C CYS A 450 -42.00 -60.00 17.69
N CYS A 451 -40.85 -60.53 18.12
CA CYS A 451 -40.58 -61.97 18.14
C CYS A 451 -40.87 -62.66 19.49
N TYR A 452 -41.44 -61.96 20.49
CA TYR A 452 -41.66 -62.48 21.85
C TYR A 452 -43.14 -62.66 22.26
N LEU A 453 -44.08 -62.78 21.31
CA LEU A 453 -45.46 -63.13 21.63
C LEU A 453 -45.86 -64.51 21.08
N PRO A 454 -46.04 -65.53 21.94
CA PRO A 454 -46.66 -66.78 21.59
C PRO A 454 -48.18 -66.79 21.88
N TYR A 455 -48.95 -67.16 20.85
CA TYR A 455 -50.26 -67.85 20.86
C TYR A 455 -51.60 -67.12 21.14
N CYS A 456 -52.47 -67.15 20.11
CA CYS A 456 -53.92 -67.49 20.05
C CYS A 456 -54.58 -66.64 18.94
N GLY A 457 -55.21 -67.11 17.86
CA GLY A 457 -55.68 -68.43 17.45
C GLY A 457 -57.20 -68.45 17.24
N ARG A 458 -57.71 -68.18 16.01
CA ARG A 458 -58.88 -68.89 15.41
C ARG A 458 -59.23 -68.47 13.97
N ASN A 459 -59.09 -69.46 13.08
CA ASN A 459 -59.92 -69.89 11.93
C ASN A 459 -60.64 -68.89 11.02
N GLU A 460 -60.21 -68.83 9.75
CA GLU A 460 -61.08 -68.99 8.58
C GLU A 460 -60.31 -69.54 7.35
N LYS A 461 -61.04 -70.28 6.49
CA LYS A 461 -60.55 -71.18 5.41
C LYS A 461 -59.95 -70.45 4.19
N PRO A 462 -59.21 -71.15 3.30
CA PRO A 462 -58.41 -70.50 2.25
C PRO A 462 -59.22 -70.21 0.98
N GLN A 463 -59.02 -69.02 0.40
CA GLN A 463 -59.30 -68.73 -1.00
C GLN A 463 -58.04 -68.14 -1.69
N ASN A 464 -57.82 -68.62 -2.91
CA ASN A 464 -56.68 -68.37 -3.80
C ASN A 464 -56.45 -66.87 -4.12
N PRO A 465 -55.22 -66.51 -4.54
CA PRO A 465 -54.75 -65.13 -4.58
C PRO A 465 -55.26 -64.40 -5.82
N LEU A 466 -55.83 -63.20 -5.63
CA LEU A 466 -55.96 -62.21 -6.70
C LEU A 466 -55.23 -60.93 -6.30
N ASN A 467 -54.11 -60.70 -6.99
CA ASN A 467 -53.43 -59.45 -7.28
C ASN A 467 -53.82 -58.20 -6.48
N THR A 468 -52.89 -57.73 -5.65
CA THR A 468 -52.58 -56.30 -5.55
C THR A 468 -51.08 -56.14 -5.25
N ASN A 469 -50.29 -56.10 -6.31
CA ASN A 469 -48.93 -55.57 -6.26
C ASN A 469 -49.00 -54.05 -6.03
N LEU A 470 -48.70 -53.61 -4.82
CA LEU A 470 -48.25 -52.23 -4.56
C LEU A 470 -46.72 -52.30 -4.36
N PRO A 471 -45.89 -51.62 -5.18
CA PRO A 471 -44.44 -51.74 -5.04
C PRO A 471 -43.96 -50.95 -3.82
N ALA A 472 -43.10 -51.59 -3.04
CA ALA A 472 -42.30 -50.96 -2.00
C ALA A 472 -41.52 -49.78 -2.61
N GLN A 473 -41.76 -48.59 -2.09
CA GLN A 473 -41.06 -47.37 -2.47
C GLN A 473 -39.56 -47.47 -2.19
N ASN A 474 -38.80 -47.24 -3.25
CA ASN A 474 -37.35 -47.21 -3.33
C ASN A 474 -36.74 -46.12 -2.43
N TYR A 475 -35.88 -46.52 -1.49
CA TYR A 475 -34.85 -45.64 -0.88
C TYR A 475 -33.43 -45.95 -1.40
N MET A 476 -33.33 -46.70 -2.51
CA MET A 476 -32.06 -47.12 -3.09
C MET A 476 -31.86 -46.61 -4.53
N MET A 477 -32.13 -45.32 -4.75
CA MET A 477 -31.89 -44.62 -6.03
C MET A 477 -30.90 -43.44 -5.89
N MET A 478 -29.89 -43.57 -5.02
CA MET A 478 -28.80 -42.58 -4.87
C MET A 478 -27.41 -43.14 -5.22
N LEU A 479 -27.34 -44.31 -5.86
CA LEU A 479 -26.09 -44.91 -6.35
C LEU A 479 -26.26 -45.54 -7.75
N LYS A 480 -27.03 -44.89 -8.63
CA LYS A 480 -26.98 -45.23 -10.05
C LYS A 480 -25.80 -44.50 -10.66
N ARG A 481 -24.70 -45.22 -10.86
CA ARG A 481 -23.57 -44.81 -11.70
C ARG A 481 -24.15 -44.34 -13.03
N SER A 482 -23.83 -43.13 -13.46
CA SER A 482 -24.23 -42.63 -14.77
C SER A 482 -23.81 -43.65 -15.84
N PRO A 483 -24.66 -43.95 -16.84
CA PRO A 483 -24.16 -44.61 -18.03
C PRO A 483 -23.02 -43.73 -18.59
N PRO A 484 -21.92 -44.32 -19.08
CA PRO A 484 -20.86 -43.54 -19.70
C PRO A 484 -21.44 -42.72 -20.85
N ALA A 485 -20.83 -41.57 -21.12
CA ALA A 485 -21.22 -40.73 -22.26
C ALA A 485 -21.24 -41.59 -23.54
N ILE A 486 -22.24 -41.37 -24.40
CA ILE A 486 -22.54 -42.12 -25.66
C ILE A 486 -21.39 -42.12 -26.69
N TYR A 487 -20.21 -41.60 -26.36
CA TYR A 487 -19.00 -41.61 -27.21
C TYR A 487 -17.88 -42.52 -26.70
N GLN A 488 -18.19 -43.58 -25.95
CA GLN A 488 -17.20 -44.60 -25.60
C GLN A 488 -17.59 -45.98 -26.16
N HIS A 489 -16.93 -46.28 -27.28
CA HIS A 489 -16.72 -47.57 -27.96
C HIS A 489 -17.83 -48.17 -28.83
N PRO A 490 -17.56 -48.44 -30.12
CA PRO A 490 -17.62 -49.78 -30.64
C PRO A 490 -16.31 -50.52 -30.33
N ASP A 491 -16.48 -51.82 -30.13
CA ASP A 491 -15.50 -52.78 -29.66
C ASP A 491 -14.30 -52.96 -30.59
N ASN A 492 -13.17 -53.33 -29.98
CA ASN A 492 -12.06 -54.12 -30.55
C ASN A 492 -11.78 -53.95 -32.05
N VAL A 493 -11.14 -52.85 -32.43
CA VAL A 493 -10.41 -52.76 -33.70
C VAL A 493 -8.99 -52.29 -33.39
N LEU A 494 -7.99 -53.07 -33.82
CA LEU A 494 -6.56 -52.77 -33.72
C LEU A 494 -6.24 -51.46 -34.45
N ILE A 495 -6.30 -50.33 -33.74
CA ILE A 495 -5.92 -49.02 -34.28
C ILE A 495 -4.39 -48.89 -34.19
N GLN A 496 -3.72 -48.95 -35.35
CA GLN A 496 -2.31 -48.56 -35.46
C GLN A 496 -2.20 -47.04 -35.24
N LYS A 497 -1.81 -46.63 -34.03
CA LYS A 497 -1.51 -45.23 -33.72
C LYS A 497 -0.09 -44.91 -34.17
N LYS A 498 0.06 -44.21 -35.30
CA LYS A 498 1.34 -43.64 -35.73
C LYS A 498 1.33 -42.13 -35.52
N GLN A 499 2.28 -41.62 -34.75
CA GLN A 499 2.45 -40.18 -34.55
C GLN A 499 3.17 -39.60 -35.76
N GLN A 500 2.65 -38.51 -36.31
CA GLN A 500 3.24 -37.84 -37.47
C GLN A 500 3.28 -36.33 -37.24
N PHE A 501 4.42 -35.73 -37.61
CA PHE A 501 4.63 -34.29 -37.51
C PHE A 501 4.41 -33.67 -38.89
N ILE A 502 3.47 -32.72 -38.98
CA ILE A 502 3.09 -32.06 -40.23
C ILE A 502 2.99 -30.56 -39.92
N ASN A 503 3.72 -29.74 -40.68
CA ASN A 503 3.70 -28.26 -40.57
C ASN A 503 3.83 -27.73 -39.14
N GLY A 504 4.77 -28.26 -38.35
CA GLY A 504 5.04 -27.75 -36.99
C GLY A 504 4.10 -28.27 -35.89
N ARG A 505 3.14 -29.15 -36.21
CA ARG A 505 2.19 -29.71 -35.23
C ARG A 505 2.19 -31.23 -35.23
N SER A 506 2.09 -31.81 -34.03
CA SER A 506 2.00 -33.26 -33.85
C SER A 506 0.55 -33.74 -33.94
N TYR A 507 0.31 -34.77 -34.76
CA TYR A 507 -0.99 -35.41 -34.92
C TYR A 507 -0.91 -36.91 -34.64
N TYR A 508 -1.98 -37.48 -34.09
CA TYR A 508 -2.24 -38.90 -34.19
C TYR A 508 -2.89 -39.18 -35.55
N VAL A 509 -2.27 -40.07 -36.34
CA VAL A 509 -2.88 -40.60 -37.56
C VAL A 509 -3.66 -41.86 -37.17
N VAL A 510 -4.98 -41.81 -37.29
CA VAL A 510 -5.87 -42.94 -37.07
C VAL A 510 -6.41 -43.37 -38.42
N THR A 511 -6.17 -44.63 -38.79
CA THR A 511 -6.78 -45.25 -39.97
C THR A 511 -8.06 -45.95 -39.55
N ASN A 512 -9.17 -45.62 -40.20
CA ASN A 512 -10.41 -46.37 -40.04
C ASN A 512 -10.28 -47.74 -40.74
N PRO A 513 -11.07 -48.76 -40.35
CA PRO A 513 -11.09 -50.06 -41.03
C PRO A 513 -11.49 -49.99 -42.51
N TYR A 514 -12.09 -48.88 -42.96
CA TYR A 514 -12.40 -48.61 -44.37
C TYR A 514 -11.24 -47.95 -45.15
N GLY A 515 -10.06 -47.77 -44.55
CA GLY A 515 -8.86 -47.22 -45.20
C GLY A 515 -8.67 -45.70 -45.09
N ASP A 516 -9.68 -44.97 -44.62
CA ASP A 516 -9.60 -43.51 -44.49
C ASP A 516 -8.68 -43.08 -43.34
N ARG A 517 -7.80 -42.10 -43.62
CA ARG A 517 -6.86 -41.51 -42.65
C ARG A 517 -7.47 -40.27 -42.00
N LYS A 518 -7.65 -40.28 -40.68
CA LYS A 518 -8.08 -39.13 -39.89
C LYS A 518 -6.95 -38.62 -39.01
N LEU A 519 -6.68 -37.31 -39.06
CA LEU A 519 -5.67 -36.64 -38.24
C LEU A 519 -6.32 -36.06 -36.99
N ILE A 520 -5.83 -36.44 -35.81
CA ILE A 520 -6.30 -35.89 -34.53
C ILE A 520 -5.16 -35.05 -33.93
N PRO A 521 -5.33 -33.73 -33.75
CA PRO A 521 -4.30 -32.87 -33.18
C PRO A 521 -4.04 -33.23 -31.72
N ILE A 522 -2.77 -33.36 -31.35
CA ILE A 522 -2.37 -33.56 -29.95
C ILE A 522 -2.46 -32.19 -29.27
N ARG A 523 -3.38 -32.03 -28.31
CA ARG A 523 -3.48 -30.78 -27.54
C ARG A 523 -2.17 -30.58 -26.79
N THR A 524 -1.41 -29.56 -27.16
CA THR A 524 -0.30 -29.07 -26.34
C THR A 524 -0.88 -28.31 -25.14
N PRO A 525 -0.33 -28.47 -23.92
CA PRO A 525 -0.66 -27.59 -22.82
C PRO A 525 -0.27 -26.16 -23.21
N SER A 526 -1.18 -25.23 -23.01
CA SER A 526 -1.09 -23.80 -23.35
C SER A 526 0.13 -23.07 -22.75
N ALA A 527 0.90 -23.71 -21.86
CA ALA A 527 2.13 -23.19 -21.29
C ALA A 527 3.33 -23.16 -22.28
N PHE A 528 3.33 -23.97 -23.34
CA PHE A 528 4.48 -24.07 -24.25
C PHE A 528 4.55 -22.93 -25.29
N LEU A 529 3.46 -22.15 -25.46
CA LEU A 529 3.39 -21.03 -26.40
C LEU A 529 4.05 -19.74 -25.88
N PHE A 530 4.43 -19.69 -24.60
CA PHE A 530 5.03 -18.49 -23.99
C PHE A 530 6.56 -18.54 -23.86
N GLN A 531 7.21 -19.64 -24.26
CA GLN A 531 8.68 -19.79 -24.11
C GLN A 531 9.52 -19.28 -25.28
N TYR A 532 8.91 -18.80 -26.37
CA TYR A 532 9.64 -18.30 -27.55
C TYR A 532 9.27 -16.86 -27.96
N ALA A 533 8.68 -16.10 -27.04
CA ALA A 533 8.58 -14.65 -27.15
C ALA A 533 9.51 -14.01 -26.09
N ALA A 534 10.81 -14.21 -26.27
CA ALA A 534 11.88 -13.47 -25.61
C ALA A 534 13.03 -13.29 -26.61
#